data_AF-A0A969SN25-F1
#
_entry.id   AF-A0A969SN25-F1
#
_cell.length_a   1.000
_cell.length_b   1.000
_cell.length_c   1.000
_cell.angle_alpha   90.00
_cell.angle_beta   90.00
_cell.angle_gamma   90.00
#
_symmetry.space_group_name_H-M   'P 1'
#
loop_
_entity.id
_entity.type
_entity.pdbx_description
1 polymer ?
#
loop_
_entity_poly.entity_id
_entity_poly.type
_entity_poly.pdbx_seq_one_letter_code
_entity_poly.pdbx_strand_id
1 'polypeptide(L)'
;MATYNIELEEDTLKISFREPASNDKIVKDAAARLEEMAVGGELRGGKLLKITGPASIPVAFVLAHRLCHLYGAIAVFDPKLSKFVICVTHNPEYNLGDLID
;
A
#
# COMPACT_ATOMS: atom_id res chain seq x y z
N MET A 1 13.84 13.84 9.09
CA MET A 1 13.48 13.49 7.70
C MET A 1 12.77 12.15 7.74
N ALA A 2 11.66 11.99 7.01
CA ALA A 2 10.93 10.73 6.97
C ALA A 2 11.78 9.65 6.26
N THR A 3 11.80 8.46 6.83
CA THR A 3 12.55 7.29 6.36
C THR A 3 11.78 6.46 5.32
N TYR A 4 10.49 6.75 5.16
CA TYR A 4 9.60 6.08 4.23
C TYR A 4 8.75 7.09 3.44
N ASN A 5 8.48 6.78 2.17
CA ASN A 5 7.64 7.58 1.29
C ASN A 5 6.36 6.84 0.94
N ILE A 6 5.23 7.55 0.94
CA ILE A 6 3.94 7.05 0.46
C ILE A 6 3.24 8.18 -0.28
N GLU A 7 2.94 7.93 -1.55
CA GLU A 7 2.27 8.85 -2.47
C GLU A 7 1.14 8.11 -3.18
N LEU A 8 -0.02 8.75 -3.30
CA LEU A 8 -1.15 8.23 -4.06
C LEU A 8 -1.26 8.96 -5.38
N GLU A 9 -1.09 8.24 -6.47
CA GLU A 9 -1.35 8.72 -7.82
C GLU A 9 -2.54 7.96 -8.40
N GLU A 10 -3.68 8.66 -8.55
CA GLU A 10 -4.95 8.05 -8.97
C GLU A 10 -5.32 6.88 -8.04
N ASP A 11 -5.28 5.64 -8.57
CA ASP A 11 -5.58 4.41 -7.84
C ASP A 11 -4.31 3.61 -7.48
N THR A 12 -3.12 4.21 -7.61
CA THR A 12 -1.84 3.56 -7.36
C THR A 12 -1.08 4.23 -6.22
N LEU A 13 -0.89 3.48 -5.13
CA LEU A 13 -0.04 3.82 -4.00
C LEU A 13 1.42 3.48 -4.32
N LYS A 14 2.24 4.51 -4.51
CA LYS A 14 3.68 4.39 -4.68
C LYS A 14 4.36 4.45 -3.33
N ILE A 15 5.16 3.43 -3.03
CA ILE A 15 5.91 3.32 -1.79
C ILE A 15 7.41 3.21 -2.06
N SER A 16 8.23 3.83 -1.22
CA SER A 16 9.69 3.71 -1.34
C SER A 16 10.41 3.98 -0.03
N PHE A 17 11.57 3.33 0.13
CA PHE A 17 12.52 3.68 1.19
C PHE A 17 13.24 4.99 0.84
N ARG A 18 13.50 5.80 1.87
CA ARG A 18 14.35 6.99 1.76
C ARG A 18 15.69 6.70 2.44
N GLU A 19 16.02 7.45 3.47
CA GLU A 19 17.26 7.28 4.23
C GLU A 19 17.30 5.91 4.95
N PRO A 20 18.48 5.24 5.01
CA PRO A 20 18.63 3.98 5.73
C PRO A 20 18.18 4.10 7.19
N ALA A 21 17.26 3.22 7.59
CA ALA A 21 16.71 3.22 8.93
C ALA A 21 16.31 1.80 9.38
N SER A 22 16.16 1.63 10.69
CA SER A 22 15.64 0.41 11.30
C SER A 22 14.12 0.34 11.17
N ASN A 23 13.56 -0.87 11.09
CA ASN A 23 12.12 -1.06 10.86
C ASN A 23 11.23 -0.41 11.94
N ASP A 24 11.70 -0.23 13.17
CA ASP A 24 10.94 0.48 14.22
C ASP A 24 10.70 1.96 13.87
N LYS A 25 11.61 2.59 13.11
CA LYS A 25 11.45 3.96 12.61
C LYS A 25 10.61 3.99 11.33
N ILE A 26 10.90 3.09 10.40
CA ILE A 26 10.19 3.01 9.10
C ILE A 26 8.70 2.73 9.33
N VAL A 27 8.34 1.83 10.24
CA VAL A 27 6.95 1.53 10.60
C VAL A 27 6.23 2.75 11.16
N LYS A 28 6.88 3.53 12.05
CA LYS A 28 6.30 4.75 12.62
C LYS A 28 6.09 5.81 11.54
N ASP A 29 7.06 6.01 10.66
CA ASP A 29 6.96 6.98 9.57
C ASP A 29 5.88 6.59 8.57
N ALA A 30 5.79 5.31 8.20
CA ALA A 30 4.74 4.80 7.32
C ALA A 30 3.35 4.98 7.95
N ALA A 31 3.20 4.66 9.23
CA ALA A 31 1.94 4.85 9.96
C ALA A 31 1.54 6.33 10.05
N ALA A 32 2.50 7.21 10.37
CA ALA A 32 2.27 8.64 10.45
C ALA A 32 1.84 9.22 9.09
N ARG A 33 2.54 8.87 8.00
CA ARG A 33 2.17 9.34 6.65
C ARG A 33 0.80 8.84 6.22
N LEU A 34 0.45 7.58 6.49
CA LEU A 34 -0.89 7.06 6.19
C LEU A 34 -1.98 7.80 6.97
N GLU A 35 -1.71 8.20 8.21
CA GLU A 35 -2.65 8.98 9.02
C GLU A 35 -2.81 10.40 8.48
N GLU A 36 -1.72 11.05 8.09
CA GLU A 36 -1.76 12.35 7.41
C GLU A 36 -2.61 12.30 6.13
N MET A 37 -2.43 11.26 5.31
CA MET A 37 -3.21 11.06 4.08
C MET A 37 -4.70 10.81 4.37
N ALA A 38 -5.01 10.10 5.46
CA ALA A 38 -6.39 9.85 5.86
C ALA A 38 -7.07 11.13 6.36
N VAL A 39 -6.40 11.91 7.21
CA VAL A 39 -6.90 13.20 7.71
C VAL A 39 -7.01 14.23 6.58
N GLY A 40 -6.08 14.21 5.63
CA GLY A 40 -6.09 15.06 4.43
C GLY A 40 -7.14 14.68 3.39
N GLY A 41 -7.83 13.54 3.56
CA GLY A 41 -8.83 13.06 2.60
C GLY A 41 -8.24 12.55 1.27
N GLU A 42 -6.94 12.25 1.24
CA GLU A 42 -6.26 11.61 0.11
C GLU A 42 -6.73 10.14 -0.01
N LEU A 43 -6.83 9.42 1.12
CA LEU A 43 -7.29 8.02 1.17
C LEU A 43 -8.81 7.92 1.27
N ARG A 44 -9.50 8.03 0.13
CA ARG A 44 -10.97 7.98 0.07
C ARG A 44 -11.56 6.57 0.11
N GLY A 45 -10.71 5.54 0.04
CA GLY A 45 -11.16 4.17 -0.19
C GLY A 45 -11.62 3.96 -1.64
N GLY A 46 -12.12 2.76 -1.93
CA GLY A 46 -12.54 2.43 -3.29
C GLY A 46 -12.70 0.93 -3.52
N LYS A 47 -13.01 0.56 -4.77
CA LYS A 47 -13.16 -0.85 -5.14
C LYS A 47 -11.83 -1.59 -5.17
N LEU A 48 -10.77 -0.93 -5.61
CA LEU A 48 -9.45 -1.49 -5.82
C LEU A 48 -8.38 -0.44 -5.50
N LEU A 49 -7.32 -0.85 -4.83
CA LEU A 49 -6.08 -0.09 -4.71
C LEU A 49 -4.92 -0.89 -5.29
N LYS A 50 -4.07 -0.24 -6.08
CA LYS A 50 -2.81 -0.81 -6.55
C LYS A 50 -1.65 -0.31 -5.71
N ILE A 51 -0.71 -1.17 -5.35
CA ILE A 51 0.49 -0.81 -4.58
C ILE A 51 1.73 -1.19 -5.37
N THR A 52 2.68 -0.27 -5.51
CA THR A 52 3.95 -0.53 -6.20
C THR A 52 5.13 0.10 -5.48
N GLY A 53 6.26 -0.61 -5.49
CA GLY A 53 7.52 -0.19 -4.89
C GLY A 53 7.96 -1.09 -3.71
N PRO A 54 9.18 -0.87 -3.19
CA PRO A 54 9.77 -1.73 -2.18
C PRO A 54 9.17 -1.49 -0.78
N ALA A 55 8.83 -2.59 -0.10
CA ALA A 55 8.42 -2.60 1.30
C ALA A 55 9.12 -3.72 2.07
N SER A 56 9.35 -3.49 3.36
CA SER A 56 9.71 -4.55 4.30
C SER A 56 8.44 -5.24 4.80
N ILE A 57 8.56 -6.46 5.29
CA ILE A 57 7.41 -7.21 5.84
C ILE A 57 6.66 -6.41 6.93
N PRO A 58 7.33 -5.78 7.93
CA PRO A 58 6.62 -4.97 8.92
C PRO A 58 5.82 -3.82 8.31
N VAL A 59 6.37 -3.14 7.30
CA VAL A 59 5.67 -2.05 6.61
C VAL A 59 4.47 -2.59 5.82
N ALA A 60 4.58 -3.75 5.18
CA ALA A 60 3.45 -4.36 4.48
C ALA A 60 2.25 -4.60 5.42
N PHE A 61 2.50 -5.03 6.66
CA PHE A 61 1.42 -5.18 7.65
C PHE A 61 0.84 -3.84 8.12
N VAL A 62 1.64 -2.78 8.21
CA VAL A 62 1.15 -1.42 8.52
C VAL A 62 0.25 -0.89 7.40
N LEU A 63 0.70 -1.04 6.15
CA LEU A 63 -0.08 -0.70 4.96
C LEU A 63 -1.41 -1.47 4.97
N ALA A 64 -1.36 -2.80 5.12
CA ALA A 64 -2.55 -3.64 5.15
C ALA A 64 -3.52 -3.25 6.29
N HIS A 65 -3.02 -3.04 7.50
CA HIS A 65 -3.85 -2.66 8.65
C HIS A 65 -4.69 -1.41 8.37
N ARG A 66 -4.12 -0.40 7.70
CA ARG A 66 -4.85 0.83 7.39
C ARG A 66 -5.73 0.70 6.14
N LEU A 67 -5.21 0.10 5.08
CA LEU A 67 -5.82 0.12 3.74
C LEU A 67 -6.92 -0.93 3.56
N CYS A 68 -6.83 -2.10 4.22
CA CYS A 68 -7.83 -3.17 4.07
C CYS A 68 -9.23 -2.76 4.54
N HIS A 69 -9.33 -1.77 5.42
CA HIS A 69 -10.62 -1.23 5.87
C HIS A 69 -11.21 -0.19 4.91
N LEU A 70 -10.43 0.31 3.96
CA LEU A 70 -10.82 1.38 3.03
C LEU A 70 -11.10 0.86 1.62
N TYR A 71 -10.42 -0.19 1.20
CA TYR A 71 -10.50 -0.71 -0.16
C TYR A 71 -11.09 -2.12 -0.21
N GLY A 72 -11.99 -2.34 -1.18
CA GLY A 72 -12.61 -3.64 -1.41
C GLY A 72 -11.63 -4.72 -1.86
N ALA A 73 -10.58 -4.34 -2.58
CA ALA A 73 -9.46 -5.20 -2.95
C ALA A 73 -8.15 -4.40 -2.99
N ILE A 74 -7.03 -5.09 -2.77
CA ILE A 74 -5.68 -4.53 -2.85
C ILE A 74 -4.83 -5.43 -3.72
N ALA A 75 -4.19 -4.84 -4.72
CA ALA A 75 -3.25 -5.50 -5.61
C ALA A 75 -1.83 -4.98 -5.40
N VAL A 76 -0.83 -5.86 -5.44
CA VAL A 76 0.58 -5.49 -5.26
C VAL A 76 1.38 -5.86 -6.51
N PHE A 77 2.19 -4.94 -7.01
CA PHE A 77 3.01 -5.16 -8.20
C PHE A 77 4.09 -6.21 -7.94
N ASP A 78 4.10 -7.27 -8.77
CA ASP A 78 5.18 -8.26 -8.80
C ASP A 78 6.08 -7.99 -10.03
N PRO A 79 7.35 -7.59 -9.83
CA PRO A 79 8.25 -7.26 -10.93
C PRO A 79 8.67 -8.46 -11.78
N LYS A 80 8.51 -9.71 -11.30
CA LYS A 80 8.80 -10.92 -12.09
C LYS A 80 7.68 -11.22 -13.08
N LEU A 81 6.45 -10.90 -12.69
CA LEU A 81 5.25 -11.08 -13.52
C LEU A 81 4.96 -9.85 -14.38
N SER A 82 5.53 -8.69 -14.04
CA SER A 82 5.20 -7.38 -14.62
C SER A 82 3.71 -7.08 -14.54
N LYS A 83 3.07 -7.49 -13.44
CA LYS A 83 1.63 -7.38 -13.19
C LYS A 83 1.35 -7.12 -11.72
N PHE A 84 0.16 -6.63 -11.41
CA PHE A 84 -0.34 -6.58 -10.04
C PHE A 84 -1.04 -7.88 -9.67
N VAL A 85 -0.77 -8.38 -8.47
CA VAL A 85 -1.38 -9.59 -7.91
C VAL A 85 -2.37 -9.17 -6.83
N ILE A 86 -3.62 -9.63 -6.90
CA ILE A 86 -4.61 -9.41 -5.83
C ILE A 86 -4.14 -10.13 -4.56
N CYS A 87 -3.88 -9.39 -3.49
CA CYS A 87 -3.40 -9.91 -2.21
C CYS A 87 -4.43 -9.80 -1.09
N VAL A 88 -5.40 -8.90 -1.22
CA VAL A 88 -6.51 -8.73 -0.27
C VAL A 88 -7.78 -8.53 -1.08
N THR A 89 -8.87 -9.20 -0.70
CA THR A 89 -10.17 -8.96 -1.32
C THR A 89 -11.33 -9.28 -0.37
N HIS A 90 -12.26 -8.34 -0.32
CA HIS A 90 -13.65 -8.52 0.13
C HIS A 90 -14.62 -8.23 -1.03
N ASN A 91 -14.09 -7.95 -2.23
CA ASN A 91 -14.87 -7.67 -3.43
C ASN A 91 -15.04 -8.97 -4.23
N PRO A 92 -16.28 -9.44 -4.47
CA PRO A 92 -16.53 -10.68 -5.21
C PRO A 92 -16.08 -10.64 -6.69
N GLU A 93 -15.76 -9.45 -7.22
CA GLU A 93 -15.20 -9.28 -8.57
C GLU A 93 -13.72 -9.75 -8.66
N TYR A 94 -13.01 -9.90 -7.54
CA TYR A 94 -11.59 -10.25 -7.49
C TYR A 94 -11.31 -11.43 -6.56
N ASN A 95 -10.50 -12.39 -7.03
CA ASN A 95 -10.00 -13.51 -6.23
C ASN A 95 -8.53 -13.29 -5.84
N LEU A 96 -8.13 -13.89 -4.71
CA LEU A 96 -6.73 -13.91 -4.30
C LEU A 96 -5.86 -14.56 -5.38
N GLY A 97 -4.79 -13.88 -5.78
CA GLY A 97 -3.88 -14.36 -6.82
C GLY A 97 -4.26 -13.95 -8.24
N ASP A 98 -5.40 -13.28 -8.46
CA ASP A 98 -5.73 -12.72 -9.77
C ASP A 98 -4.66 -11.73 -10.22
N LEU A 99 -4.37 -11.73 -11.53
CA LEU A 99 -3.39 -10.85 -12.15
C LEU A 99 -4.09 -9.73 -12.92
N ILE A 100 -3.76 -8.48 -12.61
CA ILE A 100 -4.31 -7.28 -13.25
C ILE A 100 -3.21 -6.32 -13.72
N ASP A 101 -3.60 -5.36 -14.55
CA ASP A 101 -2.72 -4.32 -15.11
C ASP A 101 -2.71 -3.01 -14.28
#